data_AF-A0A7U3VNQ2-F1
#
_entry.id   AF-A0A7U3VNQ2-F1
#
_cell.length_a   1.000
_cell.length_b   1.000
_cell.length_c   1.000
_cell.angle_alpha   90.00
_cell.angle_beta   90.00
_cell.angle_gamma   90.00
#
_symmetry.space_group_name_H-M   'P 1'
#
loop_
_entity.id
_entity.type
_entity.pdbx_description
1 polymer ?
#
loop_
_entity_poly.entity_id
_entity_poly.type
_entity_poly.pdbx_seq_one_letter_code
_entity_poly.pdbx_strand_id
1 'polypeptide(L)'
;MGMSAQDLADACEEIGYPIPRNVLANMESGRRTMIPVPDVMVLAEALHTHPICLLFPIGYTATAPMLPDRDRVDTWTALSWFTGELDSGNEELLRIYRLHHAALDSAERARAKALHHRRQAAATHDPGERAEALRSAEQYERRAADDHAYLGRLRTVLREDALLPPFLPPELAFIDAESTTPRDREENDQ
;
A
#
# COMPACT_ATOMS: atom_id res chain seq x y z
N MET A 1 -19.71 -6.68 19.06
CA MET A 1 -18.53 -6.16 19.78
C MET A 1 -19.01 -5.68 21.15
N GLY A 2 -18.24 -5.93 22.21
CA GLY A 2 -18.69 -5.83 23.61
C GLY A 2 -18.05 -4.72 24.43
N MET A 3 -17.41 -3.72 23.79
CA MET A 3 -16.92 -2.54 24.50
C MET A 3 -18.08 -1.62 24.86
N SER A 4 -18.07 -1.12 26.10
CA SER A 4 -18.95 -0.03 26.49
C SER A 4 -18.44 1.32 25.95
N ALA A 5 -19.30 2.33 25.91
CA ALA A 5 -18.88 3.69 25.57
C ALA A 5 -17.88 4.28 26.58
N GLN A 6 -17.79 3.73 27.80
CA GLN A 6 -16.75 4.12 28.75
C GLN A 6 -15.42 3.47 28.35
N ASP A 7 -15.42 2.17 28.08
CA ASP A 7 -14.22 1.43 27.68
C ASP A 7 -13.59 2.04 26.42
N LEU A 8 -14.43 2.50 25.48
CA LEU A 8 -13.96 3.18 24.27
C LEU A 8 -13.38 4.58 24.55
N ALA A 9 -13.97 5.33 25.49
CA ALA A 9 -13.42 6.63 25.89
C ALA A 9 -12.06 6.48 26.56
N ASP A 10 -11.92 5.48 27.42
CA ASP A 10 -10.68 5.16 28.12
C ASP A 10 -9.59 4.74 27.11
N ALA A 11 -9.93 3.90 26.13
CA ALA A 11 -9.01 3.51 25.05
C ALA A 11 -8.56 4.71 24.19
N CYS A 12 -9.46 5.66 23.90
CA CYS A 12 -9.09 6.89 23.20
C CYS A 12 -8.12 7.76 24.02
N GLU A 13 -8.29 7.80 25.35
CA GLU A 13 -7.36 8.49 26.26
C GLU A 13 -5.97 7.82 26.27
N GLU A 14 -5.91 6.49 26.30
CA GLU A 14 -4.65 5.74 26.21
C GLU A 14 -3.88 6.00 24.91
N ILE A 15 -4.58 6.21 23.79
CA ILE A 15 -4.00 6.59 22.49
C ILE A 15 -3.45 8.04 22.51
N GLY A 16 -3.84 8.84 23.50
CA GLY A 16 -3.45 10.25 23.62
C GLY A 16 -4.37 11.23 22.87
N TYR A 17 -5.55 10.76 22.43
CA TYR A 17 -6.58 11.60 21.83
C TYR A 17 -7.93 11.35 22.54
N PRO A 18 -8.19 12.00 23.68
CA PRO A 18 -9.36 11.69 24.49
C PRO A 18 -10.65 12.10 23.78
N ILE A 19 -11.58 11.13 23.64
CA ILE A 19 -12.94 11.36 23.14
C ILE A 19 -13.93 11.09 24.28
N PRO A 20 -14.60 12.12 24.83
CA PRO A 20 -15.47 11.95 25.98
C PRO A 20 -16.61 10.94 25.75
N ARG A 21 -16.94 10.12 26.75
CA ARG A 21 -18.05 9.15 26.68
C ARG A 21 -19.37 9.75 26.17
N ASN A 22 -19.71 10.97 26.60
CA ASN A 22 -20.94 11.64 26.17
C ASN A 22 -20.93 11.98 24.67
N VAL A 23 -19.75 12.25 24.09
CA VAL A 23 -19.56 12.44 22.66
C VAL A 23 -19.79 11.12 21.92
N LEU A 24 -19.19 10.02 22.41
CA LEU A 24 -19.37 8.69 21.84
C LEU A 24 -20.84 8.26 21.85
N ALA A 25 -21.52 8.42 22.99
CA ALA A 25 -22.94 8.12 23.12
C ALA A 25 -23.83 8.98 22.18
N ASN A 26 -23.42 10.21 21.88
CA ASN A 26 -24.12 11.06 20.93
C ASN A 26 -23.87 10.66 19.47
N MET A 27 -22.69 10.12 19.15
CA MET A 27 -22.40 9.52 17.84
C MET A 27 -23.19 8.24 17.64
N GLU A 28 -23.19 7.32 18.61
CA GLU A 28 -23.93 6.05 18.56
C GLU A 28 -25.44 6.24 18.39
N SER A 29 -26.00 7.24 19.09
CA SER A 29 -27.42 7.57 18.98
C SER A 29 -27.80 8.37 17.73
N GLY A 30 -26.81 8.77 16.91
CA GLY A 30 -27.02 9.62 15.74
C GLY A 30 -27.39 11.07 16.06
N ARG A 31 -27.42 11.49 17.34
CA ARG A 31 -27.63 12.88 17.73
C ARG A 31 -26.54 13.80 17.22
N ARG A 32 -25.32 13.28 17.09
CA ARG A 32 -24.21 13.94 16.43
C ARG A 32 -24.05 13.36 15.04
N THR A 33 -24.41 14.15 14.03
CA THR A 33 -24.36 13.74 12.61
C THR A 33 -23.00 13.99 11.95
N MET A 34 -22.12 14.76 12.59
CA MET A 34 -20.79 15.12 12.09
C MET A 34 -19.70 14.52 12.97
N ILE A 35 -18.84 13.70 12.35
CA ILE A 35 -17.67 13.10 12.99
C ILE A 35 -16.42 13.64 12.30
N PRO A 36 -15.52 14.33 13.02
CA PRO A 36 -14.22 14.74 12.50
C PRO A 36 -13.39 13.56 12.01
N VAL A 37 -12.60 13.75 10.94
CA VAL A 37 -11.70 12.70 10.43
C VAL A 37 -10.71 12.18 11.50
N PRO A 38 -10.10 13.02 12.37
CA PRO A 38 -9.25 12.52 13.45
C PRO A 38 -10.00 11.59 14.41
N ASP A 39 -11.26 11.92 14.75
CA ASP A 39 -12.09 11.07 15.60
C ASP A 39 -12.29 9.69 14.94
N VAL A 40 -12.54 9.63 13.62
CA VAL A 40 -12.65 8.34 12.88
C VAL A 40 -11.36 7.52 12.98
N MET A 41 -10.19 8.15 12.85
CA MET A 41 -8.89 7.48 12.93
C MET A 41 -8.64 6.89 14.32
N VAL A 42 -8.90 7.67 15.37
CA VAL A 42 -8.69 7.26 16.77
C VAL A 42 -9.69 6.19 17.18
N LEU A 43 -10.95 6.31 16.76
CA LEU A 43 -11.97 5.29 17.00
C LEU A 43 -11.61 3.97 16.32
N ALA A 44 -11.07 4.02 15.10
CA ALA A 44 -10.65 2.82 14.41
C ALA A 44 -9.51 2.09 15.13
N GLU A 45 -8.50 2.85 15.59
CA GLU A 45 -7.40 2.32 16.39
C GLU A 45 -7.90 1.69 17.70
N ALA A 46 -8.75 2.42 18.44
CA ALA A 46 -9.35 1.95 19.69
C ALA A 46 -10.23 0.71 19.53
N LEU A 47 -10.86 0.55 18.36
CA LEU A 47 -11.70 -0.61 18.01
C LEU A 47 -10.90 -1.72 17.29
N HIS A 48 -9.59 -1.56 17.14
CA HIS A 48 -8.71 -2.49 16.42
C HIS A 48 -9.21 -2.82 15.00
N THR A 49 -9.62 -1.79 14.26
CA THR A 49 -10.09 -1.87 12.87
C THR A 49 -9.43 -0.80 12.01
N HIS A 50 -9.69 -0.83 10.70
CA HIS A 50 -9.23 0.22 9.80
C HIS A 50 -10.25 1.36 9.72
N PRO A 51 -9.83 2.64 9.64
CA PRO A 51 -10.74 3.78 9.51
C PRO A 51 -11.74 3.62 8.37
N ILE A 52 -11.29 3.03 7.26
CA ILE A 52 -12.13 2.79 6.09
C ILE A 52 -13.27 1.80 6.38
N CYS A 53 -13.08 0.84 7.28
CA CYS A 53 -14.12 -0.11 7.66
C CYS A 53 -15.23 0.51 8.52
N LEU A 54 -14.96 1.65 9.18
CA LEU A 54 -15.99 2.43 9.87
C LEU A 54 -16.86 3.23 8.89
N LEU A 55 -16.29 3.68 7.78
CA LEU A 55 -16.99 4.44 6.74
C LEU A 55 -17.73 3.53 5.75
N PHE A 56 -17.08 2.44 5.34
CA PHE A 56 -17.58 1.44 4.40
C PHE A 56 -17.46 0.06 5.03
N PRO A 57 -18.51 -0.42 5.74
CA PRO A 57 -18.46 -1.67 6.49
C PRO A 57 -18.64 -2.87 5.54
N ILE A 58 -17.62 -3.11 4.73
CA ILE A 58 -17.57 -4.18 3.74
C ILE A 58 -17.81 -5.55 4.39
N GLY A 59 -18.64 -6.37 3.75
CA GLY A 59 -19.07 -7.66 4.28
C GLY A 59 -20.18 -7.58 5.34
N TYR A 60 -20.48 -6.40 5.89
CA TYR A 60 -21.58 -6.18 6.83
C TYR A 60 -22.78 -5.48 6.18
N THR A 61 -22.53 -4.59 5.21
CA THR A 61 -23.59 -3.96 4.41
C THR A 61 -23.39 -4.27 2.93
N ALA A 62 -24.48 -4.57 2.23
CA ALA A 62 -24.43 -4.75 0.78
C ALA A 62 -24.21 -3.41 0.05
N THR A 63 -24.83 -2.33 0.53
CA THR A 63 -24.75 -1.01 -0.11
C THR A 63 -24.28 0.09 0.84
N ALA A 64 -23.58 1.08 0.30
CA ALA A 64 -23.09 2.25 1.01
C ALA A 64 -23.28 3.54 0.18
N PRO A 65 -23.48 4.70 0.80
CA PRO A 65 -23.52 5.97 0.09
C PRO A 65 -22.10 6.34 -0.35
N MET A 66 -21.92 6.66 -1.63
CA MET A 66 -20.65 7.17 -2.18
C MET A 66 -20.43 8.65 -1.79
N LEU A 67 -21.51 9.42 -1.72
CA LEU A 67 -21.53 10.82 -1.26
C LEU A 67 -22.75 11.05 -0.34
N PRO A 68 -22.73 12.08 0.52
CA PRO A 68 -23.90 12.48 1.29
C PRO A 68 -25.12 12.72 0.38
N ASP A 69 -26.29 12.32 0.87
CA ASP A 69 -27.61 12.51 0.22
C ASP A 69 -27.76 11.94 -1.20
N ARG A 70 -26.85 11.05 -1.63
CA ARG A 70 -26.96 10.30 -2.90
C ARG A 70 -27.48 8.88 -2.70
N ASP A 71 -27.95 8.30 -3.81
CA ASP A 71 -28.32 6.89 -3.86
C ASP A 71 -27.15 6.00 -3.43
N ARG A 72 -27.49 4.93 -2.71
CA ARG A 72 -26.51 3.95 -2.25
C ARG A 72 -26.10 3.06 -3.41
N VAL A 73 -24.82 2.78 -3.53
CA VAL A 73 -24.26 1.84 -4.50
C VAL A 73 -23.75 0.60 -3.78
N ASP A 74 -23.30 -0.39 -4.53
CA ASP A 74 -22.58 -1.53 -3.98
C ASP A 74 -21.39 -1.06 -3.10
N THR A 75 -21.21 -1.68 -1.93
CA THR A 75 -20.22 -1.22 -0.94
C THR A 75 -18.80 -1.31 -1.47
N TRP A 76 -18.48 -2.31 -2.30
CA TRP A 76 -17.17 -2.39 -2.94
C TRP A 76 -16.96 -1.24 -3.91
N THR A 77 -17.98 -0.90 -4.70
CA THR A 77 -17.91 0.25 -5.62
C THR A 77 -17.66 1.57 -4.88
N ALA A 78 -18.39 1.81 -3.79
CA ALA A 78 -18.21 3.03 -2.98
C ALA A 78 -16.80 3.09 -2.35
N LEU A 79 -16.33 1.96 -1.82
CA LEU A 79 -14.98 1.81 -1.27
C LEU A 79 -13.91 2.07 -2.33
N SER A 80 -14.00 1.41 -3.49
CA SER A 80 -13.04 1.55 -4.58
C SER A 80 -13.00 2.97 -5.12
N TRP A 81 -14.12 3.68 -5.16
CA TRP A 81 -14.09 5.11 -5.48
C TRP A 81 -13.35 5.92 -4.41
N PHE A 82 -13.68 5.69 -3.13
CA PHE A 82 -13.07 6.44 -2.02
C PHE A 82 -11.56 6.22 -1.95
N THR A 83 -11.07 5.01 -2.22
CA THR A 83 -9.65 4.70 -2.26
C THR A 83 -8.98 5.11 -3.57
N GLY A 84 -9.73 5.58 -4.58
CA GLY A 84 -9.21 5.98 -5.89
C GLY A 84 -8.83 4.79 -6.78
N GLU A 85 -9.44 3.63 -6.59
CA GLU A 85 -9.34 2.44 -7.46
C GLU A 85 -10.36 2.47 -8.62
N LEU A 86 -11.44 3.25 -8.50
CA LEU A 86 -12.44 3.41 -9.54
C LEU A 86 -12.09 4.58 -10.49
N ASP A 87 -12.03 4.28 -11.78
CA ASP A 87 -11.65 5.18 -12.88
C ASP A 87 -12.63 6.37 -13.03
N SER A 88 -12.34 7.47 -12.34
CA SER A 88 -13.17 8.67 -12.21
C SER A 88 -12.40 10.00 -12.17
N GLY A 89 -11.06 10.04 -12.34
CA GLY A 89 -10.30 11.30 -12.33
C GLY A 89 -8.79 11.25 -12.62
N ASN A 90 -8.03 12.23 -12.10
CA ASN A 90 -6.58 12.41 -12.33
C ASN A 90 -5.74 11.38 -11.53
N GLU A 91 -5.89 10.10 -11.92
CA GLU A 91 -5.45 8.88 -11.22
C GLU A 91 -3.99 8.51 -11.42
N GLU A 92 -3.32 9.16 -12.36
CA GLU A 92 -1.99 8.75 -12.79
C GLU A 92 -1.02 8.72 -11.61
N LEU A 93 -1.15 9.66 -10.67
CA LEU A 93 -0.38 9.68 -9.44
C LEU A 93 -0.59 8.43 -8.57
N LEU A 94 -1.83 8.15 -8.15
CA LEU A 94 -2.13 6.99 -7.29
C LEU A 94 -1.78 5.68 -8.00
N ARG A 95 -2.03 5.61 -9.30
CA ARG A 95 -1.68 4.46 -10.15
C ARG A 95 -0.17 4.21 -10.15
N ILE A 96 0.65 5.24 -10.38
CA ILE A 96 2.12 5.10 -10.37
C ILE A 96 2.61 4.65 -8.99
N TYR A 97 2.09 5.20 -7.89
CA TYR A 97 2.50 4.79 -6.55
C TYR A 97 2.10 3.34 -6.23
N ARG A 98 0.91 2.89 -6.66
CA ARG A 98 0.51 1.47 -6.52
C ARG A 98 1.39 0.54 -7.33
N LEU A 99 1.69 0.91 -8.58
CA LEU A 99 2.59 0.15 -9.44
C LEU A 99 4.00 0.08 -8.85
N HIS A 100 4.46 1.19 -8.26
CA HIS A 100 5.75 1.25 -7.57
C HIS A 100 5.79 0.28 -6.40
N HIS A 101 4.79 0.30 -5.50
CA HIS A 101 4.70 -0.63 -4.39
C HIS A 101 4.62 -2.10 -4.85
N ALA A 102 3.82 -2.40 -5.87
CA ALA A 102 3.70 -3.76 -6.40
C ALA A 102 5.03 -4.26 -7.00
N ALA A 103 5.75 -3.39 -7.73
CA ALA A 103 7.05 -3.71 -8.31
C ALA A 103 8.12 -3.91 -7.23
N LEU A 104 8.12 -3.07 -6.18
CA LEU A 104 9.01 -3.22 -5.03
C LEU A 104 8.78 -4.56 -4.32
N ASP A 105 7.53 -4.87 -3.97
CA ASP A 105 7.18 -6.14 -3.34
C ASP A 105 7.53 -7.36 -4.22
N SER A 106 7.36 -7.25 -5.53
CA SER A 106 7.70 -8.30 -6.49
C SER A 106 9.23 -8.52 -6.52
N ALA A 107 10.01 -7.44 -6.59
CA ALA A 107 11.46 -7.48 -6.56
C ALA A 107 12.01 -8.11 -5.26
N GLU A 108 11.48 -7.70 -4.11
CA GLU A 108 11.88 -8.27 -2.81
C GLU A 108 11.59 -9.77 -2.73
N ARG A 109 10.39 -10.18 -3.15
CA ARG A 109 9.98 -11.59 -3.17
C ARG A 109 10.85 -12.41 -4.13
N ALA A 110 11.14 -11.89 -5.32
CA ALA A 110 12.01 -12.55 -6.30
C ALA A 110 13.44 -12.71 -5.74
N ARG A 111 14.00 -11.66 -5.13
CA ARG A 111 15.33 -11.69 -4.51
C ARG A 111 15.42 -12.69 -3.36
N ALA A 112 14.40 -12.73 -2.49
CA ALA A 112 14.35 -13.69 -1.39
C ALA A 112 14.33 -15.14 -1.89
N LYS A 113 13.56 -15.42 -2.96
CA LYS A 113 13.51 -16.75 -3.59
C LYS A 113 14.82 -17.12 -4.28
N ALA A 114 15.45 -16.18 -5.00
CA ALA A 114 16.78 -16.39 -5.59
C ALA A 114 17.80 -16.80 -4.52
N LEU A 115 17.87 -16.04 -3.42
CA LEU A 115 18.77 -16.34 -2.30
C LEU A 115 18.48 -17.71 -1.66
N HIS A 116 17.20 -18.04 -1.48
CA HIS A 116 16.78 -19.34 -0.96
C HIS A 116 17.31 -20.49 -1.83
N HIS A 117 17.11 -20.41 -3.14
CA HIS A 117 17.58 -21.44 -4.07
C HIS A 117 19.12 -21.49 -4.20
N ARG A 118 19.81 -20.34 -4.12
CA ARG A 118 21.29 -20.32 -4.04
C ARG A 118 21.80 -21.06 -2.81
N ARG A 119 21.15 -20.85 -1.65
CA ARG A 119 21.49 -21.55 -0.41
C ARG A 119 21.23 -23.06 -0.51
N GLN A 120 20.11 -23.47 -1.11
CA GLN A 120 19.82 -24.88 -1.36
C GLN A 120 20.88 -25.53 -2.27
N ALA A 121 21.24 -24.87 -3.37
CA ALA A 121 22.28 -25.34 -4.28
C ALA A 121 23.66 -25.48 -3.61
N ALA A 122 23.97 -24.63 -2.64
CA ALA A 122 25.20 -24.71 -1.87
C ALA A 122 25.19 -25.81 -0.80
N ALA A 123 24.01 -26.17 -0.29
CA ALA A 123 23.86 -27.15 0.78
C ALA A 123 23.74 -28.60 0.27
N THR A 124 23.10 -28.82 -0.89
CA THR A 124 22.91 -30.17 -1.43
C THR A 124 24.19 -30.76 -2.03
N HIS A 125 24.36 -32.06 -1.87
CA HIS A 125 25.48 -32.82 -2.45
C HIS A 125 25.07 -33.56 -3.74
N ASP A 126 23.77 -33.63 -4.03
CA ASP A 126 23.26 -34.22 -5.26
C ASP A 126 23.46 -33.24 -6.44
N PRO A 127 24.20 -33.62 -7.50
CA PRO A 127 24.41 -32.76 -8.67
C PRO A 127 23.12 -32.36 -9.40
N GLY A 128 22.12 -33.23 -9.44
CA GLY A 128 20.83 -32.98 -10.09
C GLY A 128 20.01 -31.94 -9.34
N GLU A 129 19.84 -32.12 -8.02
CA GLU A 129 19.17 -31.13 -7.16
C GLU A 129 19.90 -29.79 -7.16
N ARG A 130 21.24 -29.82 -7.13
CA ARG A 130 22.05 -28.61 -7.23
C ARG A 130 21.80 -27.87 -8.54
N ALA A 131 21.78 -28.57 -9.66
CA ALA A 131 21.54 -27.97 -10.98
C ALA A 131 20.12 -27.39 -11.07
N GLU A 132 19.12 -28.06 -10.50
CA GLU A 132 17.75 -27.55 -10.44
C GLU A 132 17.64 -26.28 -9.59
N ALA A 133 18.17 -26.30 -8.38
CA ALA A 133 18.19 -25.13 -7.50
C ALA A 133 18.92 -23.94 -8.14
N LEU A 134 20.02 -24.18 -8.86
CA LEU A 134 20.70 -23.11 -9.62
C LEU A 134 19.82 -22.54 -10.74
N ARG A 135 19.09 -23.37 -11.49
CA ARG A 135 18.15 -22.90 -12.52
C ARG A 135 17.03 -22.06 -11.92
N SER A 136 16.45 -22.49 -10.80
CA SER A 136 15.41 -21.72 -10.09
C SER A 136 15.97 -20.40 -9.56
N ALA A 137 17.19 -20.39 -9.01
CA ALA A 137 17.85 -19.17 -8.57
C ALA A 137 18.01 -18.18 -9.74
N GLU A 138 18.55 -18.64 -10.87
CA GLU A 138 18.74 -17.81 -12.06
C GLU A 138 17.40 -17.24 -12.58
N GLN A 139 16.33 -18.05 -12.59
CA GLN A 139 15.01 -17.59 -12.99
C GLN A 139 14.50 -16.44 -12.10
N TYR A 140 14.65 -16.56 -10.78
CA TYR A 140 14.25 -15.50 -9.86
C TYR A 140 15.16 -14.29 -9.90
N GLU A 141 16.45 -14.46 -10.19
CA GLU A 141 17.39 -13.35 -10.42
C GLU A 141 16.99 -12.53 -11.65
N ARG A 142 16.62 -13.19 -12.75
CA ARG A 142 16.09 -12.51 -13.95
C ARG A 142 14.81 -11.74 -13.63
N ARG A 143 13.88 -12.37 -12.89
CA ARG A 143 12.64 -11.70 -12.48
C ARG A 143 12.92 -10.47 -11.62
N ALA A 144 13.84 -10.58 -10.66
CA ALA A 144 14.24 -9.46 -9.82
C ALA A 144 14.84 -8.32 -10.66
N ALA A 145 15.70 -8.63 -11.65
CA ALA A 145 16.26 -7.64 -12.55
C ALA A 145 15.19 -6.91 -13.39
N ASP A 146 14.20 -7.64 -13.91
CA ASP A 146 13.08 -7.04 -14.65
C ASP A 146 12.25 -6.09 -13.74
N ASP A 147 11.96 -6.53 -12.52
CA ASP A 147 11.23 -5.73 -11.53
C ASP A 147 12.05 -4.49 -11.10
N HIS A 148 13.37 -4.61 -10.92
CA HIS A 148 14.26 -3.47 -10.64
C HIS A 148 14.25 -2.44 -11.77
N ALA A 149 14.38 -2.91 -13.02
CA ALA A 149 14.36 -2.02 -14.19
C ALA A 149 12.99 -1.31 -14.31
N TYR A 150 11.90 -2.01 -14.02
CA TYR A 150 10.57 -1.39 -14.00
C TYR A 150 10.42 -0.36 -12.87
N LEU A 151 10.91 -0.70 -11.67
CA LEU A 151 10.93 0.21 -10.53
C LEU A 151 11.74 1.48 -10.84
N GLY A 152 12.90 1.33 -11.46
CA GLY A 152 13.73 2.46 -11.94
C GLY A 152 12.95 3.38 -12.86
N ARG A 153 12.25 2.84 -13.88
CA ARG A 153 11.41 3.64 -14.78
C ARG A 153 10.30 4.39 -14.06
N LEU A 154 9.56 3.73 -13.17
CA LEU A 154 8.50 4.39 -12.38
C LEU A 154 9.05 5.54 -11.54
N ARG A 155 10.23 5.35 -10.94
CA ARG A 155 10.88 6.37 -10.11
C ARG A 155 11.42 7.53 -10.92
N THR A 156 11.90 7.29 -12.15
CA THR A 156 12.24 8.36 -13.09
C THR A 156 11.01 9.21 -13.42
N VAL A 157 9.89 8.59 -13.78
CA VAL A 157 8.62 9.31 -14.07
C VAL A 157 8.20 10.16 -12.86
N LEU A 158 8.22 9.59 -11.65
CA LEU A 158 7.90 10.35 -10.43
C LEU A 158 8.78 11.59 -10.28
N ARG A 159 10.09 11.48 -10.53
CA ARG A 159 10.99 12.63 -10.42
C ARG A 159 10.80 13.66 -11.53
N GLU A 160 10.53 13.23 -12.76
CA GLU A 160 10.24 14.10 -13.90
C GLU A 160 9.02 14.98 -13.62
N ASP A 161 8.02 14.42 -12.93
CA ASP A 161 6.81 15.13 -12.49
C ASP A 161 6.99 15.88 -11.16
N ALA A 162 8.23 16.03 -10.67
CA ALA A 162 8.57 16.66 -9.39
C ALA A 162 7.88 16.01 -8.16
N LEU A 163 7.54 14.73 -8.25
CA LEU A 163 6.98 13.93 -7.17
C LEU A 163 8.09 13.23 -6.39
N LEU A 164 7.80 12.92 -5.13
CA LEU A 164 8.72 12.19 -4.25
C LEU A 164 8.56 10.68 -4.43
N PRO A 165 9.57 9.96 -4.95
CA PRO A 165 9.48 8.51 -5.04
C PRO A 165 9.35 7.87 -3.65
N PRO A 166 8.55 6.80 -3.48
CA PRO A 166 8.47 6.07 -2.22
C PRO A 166 9.83 5.56 -1.74
N PHE A 167 9.95 5.25 -0.46
CA PHE A 167 11.20 4.73 0.12
C PHE A 167 11.67 3.45 -0.59
N LEU A 168 12.99 3.32 -0.78
CA LEU A 168 13.62 2.06 -1.17
C LEU A 168 14.41 1.48 0.01
N PRO A 169 14.25 0.19 0.31
CA PRO A 169 15.14 -0.53 1.20
C PRO A 169 16.62 -0.38 0.79
N PRO A 170 17.57 -0.39 1.74
CA PRO A 170 19.00 -0.22 1.44
C PRO A 170 19.52 -1.20 0.38
N GLU A 171 19.01 -2.43 0.34
CA GLU A 171 19.41 -3.47 -0.61
C GLU A 171 19.03 -3.14 -2.06
N LEU A 172 18.10 -2.19 -2.26
CA LEU A 172 17.60 -1.76 -3.56
C LEU A 172 17.99 -0.31 -3.89
N ALA A 173 18.78 0.36 -3.04
CA ALA A 173 19.19 1.74 -3.24
C ALA A 173 19.98 1.98 -4.54
N PHE A 174 20.61 0.93 -5.09
CA PHE A 174 21.33 1.00 -6.36
C PHE A 174 20.42 1.36 -7.55
N ILE A 175 19.11 1.08 -7.46
CA ILE A 175 18.13 1.40 -8.51
C ILE A 175 18.10 2.92 -8.78
N ASP A 176 18.31 3.72 -7.74
CA ASP A 176 18.37 5.18 -7.89
C ASP A 176 19.67 5.64 -8.54
N ALA A 177 20.79 5.00 -8.20
CA ALA A 177 22.09 5.31 -8.80
C ALA A 177 22.09 5.03 -10.32
N GLU A 178 21.48 3.92 -10.74
CA GLU A 178 21.37 3.54 -12.16
C GLU A 178 20.44 4.49 -12.95
N SER A 179 19.38 5.00 -12.32
CA SER A 179 18.46 5.96 -12.94
C SER A 179 19.05 7.37 -13.15
N THR A 180 20.20 7.66 -12.54
CA THR A 180 20.87 8.99 -12.61
C THR A 180 21.93 9.05 -13.71
N THR A 181 22.14 7.96 -14.46
CA THR A 181 23.09 7.96 -15.59
C THR A 181 22.53 8.87 -16.70
N PRO A 182 23.22 9.96 -17.09
CA PRO A 182 22.72 10.86 -18.13
C PRO A 182 22.56 10.06 -19.42
N ARG A 183 21.35 10.03 -19.98
CA ARG A 183 21.15 9.63 -21.37
C ARG A 183 21.91 10.63 -22.23
N ASP A 184 22.80 10.11 -23.07
CA ASP A 184 23.77 10.79 -23.92
C ASP A 184 23.40 12.23 -24.31
N ARG A 185 24.26 13.18 -23.92
CA ARG A 185 24.40 14.46 -24.60
C ARG A 185 25.14 14.22 -25.91
N GLU A 186 24.47 13.66 -26.91
CA GLU A 186 24.97 13.67 -28.29
C GLU A 186 23.82 14.01 -29.25
N GLU A 187 24.17 14.79 -30.26
CA GLU A 187 23.35 15.36 -31.34
C GLU A 187 22.46 16.56 -30.98
N ASN A 188 23.09 17.73 -30.86
CA ASN A 188 22.79 18.79 -31.83
C ASN A 188 24.01 19.70 -32.03
N ASP A 189 24.89 19.30 -32.93
CA ASP A 189 25.86 20.20 -33.55
C ASP A 189 26.00 19.79 -35.03
N GLN A 190 25.06 20.28 -35.84
CA GLN A 190 25.16 20.42 -37.29
C GLN A 190 24.12 21.42 -37.82
#